data_AF-A0A1Q2KZY2-F1
#
_entry.id   AF-A0A1Q2KZY2-F1
#
_cell.length_a   1.000
_cell.length_b   1.000
_cell.length_c   1.000
_cell.angle_alpha   90.00
_cell.angle_beta   90.00
_cell.angle_gamma   90.00
#
_symmetry.space_group_name_H-M   'P 1'
#
loop_
_entity.id
_entity.type
_entity.pdbx_description
1 polymer ?
#
loop_
_entity_poly.entity_id
_entity_poly.type
_entity_poly.pdbx_seq_one_letter_code
_entity_poly.pdbx_strand_id
1 'polypeptide(L)' 'MLILNGTRDIQVPASNAEALHEVKPEAELLIIENMNHVLKEAPAGSDANIATYSNPDLPLADGLVDGIVEFLNE' A
#
# COMPACT_ATOMS: atom_id res chain seq x y z
N MET A 1 -12.99 0.00 -9.60
CA MET A 1 -12.60 0.89 -8.47
C MET A 1 -11.47 0.19 -7.78
N LEU A 2 -10.36 0.87 -7.50
CA LEU A 2 -9.21 0.26 -6.85
C LEU A 2 -9.23 0.50 -5.33
N ILE A 3 -9.07 -0.57 -4.54
CA ILE A 3 -8.77 -0.55 -3.12
C ILE A 3 -7.29 -0.92 -2.96
N LEU A 4 -6.50 -0.02 -2.38
CA LEU A 4 -5.04 -0.17 -2.30
C LEU A 4 -4.57 -0.02 -0.85
N ASN A 5 -3.71 -0.93 -0.38
CA ASN A 5 -3.06 -0.83 0.93
C ASN A 5 -1.67 -1.46 0.92
N GLY A 6 -0.85 -1.14 1.92
CA GLY A 6 0.45 -1.76 2.15
C GLY A 6 0.45 -2.69 3.37
N THR A 7 1.30 -3.71 3.40
CA THR A 7 1.38 -4.63 4.55
C THR A 7 2.12 -4.05 5.77
N ARG A 8 2.81 -2.93 5.59
CA ARG A 8 3.57 -2.22 6.64
C ARG A 8 3.00 -0.82 6.92
N ASP A 9 1.75 -0.56 6.57
CA ASP A 9 1.09 0.65 7.02
C ASP A 9 0.83 0.56 8.53
N ILE A 10 1.48 1.43 9.30
CA ILE A 10 1.36 1.51 10.77
C ILE A 10 0.14 2.31 11.22
N GLN A 11 -0.50 3.06 10.32
CA GLN A 11 -1.68 3.88 10.61
C GLN A 11 -2.96 3.11 10.31
N VAL A 12 -2.98 2.34 9.21
CA VAL A 12 -4.15 1.61 8.73
C VAL A 12 -3.77 0.16 8.34
N PRO A 13 -4.29 -0.87 9.04
CA PRO A 13 -3.95 -2.25 8.73
C PRO A 13 -4.58 -2.72 7.41
N ALA A 14 -3.89 -3.61 6.69
CA ALA A 14 -4.36 -4.19 5.43
C ALA A 14 -5.72 -4.91 5.56
N SER A 15 -6.04 -5.44 6.75
CA SER A 15 -7.33 -6.06 7.04
C SER A 15 -8.52 -5.13 6.81
N ASN A 16 -8.33 -3.80 6.89
CA ASN A 16 -9.40 -2.86 6.59
C ASN A 16 -9.72 -2.83 5.09
N ALA A 17 -8.70 -2.91 4.24
CA ALA A 17 -8.86 -2.99 2.79
C ALA A 17 -9.49 -4.33 2.38
N GLU A 18 -9.07 -5.42 3.01
CA GLU A 18 -9.68 -6.75 2.84
C GLU A 18 -11.16 -6.73 3.22
N ALA A 19 -11.50 -6.23 4.41
CA ALA A 19 -12.89 -6.12 4.87
C ALA A 19 -13.75 -5.21 3.96
N LEU A 20 -13.17 -4.14 3.39
CA LEU A 20 -13.88 -3.28 2.45
C LEU A 20 -14.14 -4.00 1.12
N HIS A 21 -13.17 -4.79 0.64
CA HIS A 21 -13.33 -5.60 -0.56
C HIS A 21 -14.36 -6.73 -0.36
N GLU A 22 -14.43 -7.35 0.82
CA GLU A 22 -15.44 -8.36 1.13
C GLU A 22 -16.88 -7.86 0.92
N VAL A 23 -17.15 -6.60 1.27
CA VAL A 23 -18.48 -5.98 1.08
C VAL A 23 -18.65 -5.33 -0.29
N LYS A 24 -17.57 -5.21 -1.08
CA LYS A 24 -17.58 -4.63 -2.42
C LYS A 24 -16.73 -5.47 -3.38
N PRO A 25 -17.18 -6.68 -3.72
CA PRO A 25 -16.39 -7.65 -4.49
C PRO A 25 -16.17 -7.24 -5.95
N GLU A 26 -16.86 -6.21 -6.46
CA GLU A 26 -16.62 -5.62 -7.77
C GLU A 26 -15.46 -4.61 -7.81
N ALA A 27 -14.87 -4.29 -6.65
CA ALA A 27 -13.66 -3.50 -6.58
C ALA A 27 -12.43 -4.40 -6.75
N GLU A 28 -11.36 -3.88 -7.36
CA GLU A 28 -10.08 -4.56 -7.36
C GLU A 28 -9.34 -4.28 -6.05
N LEU A 29 -8.66 -5.30 -5.52
CA LEU A 29 -7.87 -5.20 -4.31
C LEU A 29 -6.39 -5.38 -4.63
N LEU A 30 -5.59 -4.36 -4.33
CA LEU A 30 -4.14 -4.38 -4.47
C LEU A 30 -3.48 -4.20 -3.09
N ILE A 31 -2.88 -5.28 -2.57
CA ILE A 31 -2.08 -5.26 -1.34
C ILE A 31 -0.60 -5.34 -1.71
N ILE A 32 0.16 -4.29 -1.40
CA ILE A 32 1.59 -4.21 -1.72
C ILE A 32 2.40 -4.64 -0.51
N GLU A 33 3.25 -5.65 -0.70
CA GLU A 33 4.13 -6.15 0.34
C GLU A 33 5.14 -5.07 0.75
N ASN A 34 5.39 -4.94 2.05
CA ASN A 34 6.36 -4.03 2.66
C ASN A 34 6.09 -2.54 2.46
N MET A 35 5.05 -2.15 1.73
CA MET A 35 4.65 -0.75 1.59
C MET A 35 4.01 -0.21 2.86
N ASN A 36 4.29 1.05 3.20
CA ASN A 36 3.64 1.78 4.29
C ASN A 36 2.65 2.86 3.81
N HIS A 37 2.18 3.67 4.76
CA HIS A 37 1.18 4.70 4.50
C HIS A 37 1.61 5.78 3.51
N VAL A 38 2.91 6.12 3.49
CA VAL A 38 3.46 7.14 2.58
C VAL A 38 3.89 6.54 1.23
N LEU A 39 3.42 5.32 0.93
CA LEU A 39 3.61 4.63 -0.34
C LEU A 39 5.08 4.27 -0.62
N LYS A 40 5.87 4.13 0.44
CA LYS A 40 7.28 3.74 0.39
C LYS A 40 7.43 2.31 0.89
N GLU A 41 8.44 1.62 0.38
CA GLU A 41 8.87 0.37 1.01
C GLU A 41 9.47 0.70 2.38
N ALA A 42 8.90 0.08 3.41
CA ALA A 42 9.32 0.26 4.78
C ALA A 42 10.06 -0.98 5.27
N PRO A 43 11.22 -0.85 5.95
CA PRO A 43 11.90 -1.99 6.57
C PRO A 43 11.11 -2.64 7.71
N ALA A 44 11.53 -3.82 8.14
CA ALA A 44 10.95 -4.49 9.30
C ALA A 44 11.36 -3.74 10.58
N GLY A 45 10.37 -3.42 11.43
CA GLY A 45 10.57 -2.69 12.68
C GLY A 45 9.99 -1.27 12.63
N SER A 46 9.23 -0.90 13.67
CA SER A 46 8.45 0.33 13.70
C SER A 46 9.30 1.60 13.54
N ASP A 47 10.48 1.66 14.17
CA ASP A 47 11.34 2.85 14.10
C ASP A 47 11.90 3.08 12.69
N ALA A 48 12.36 2.00 12.03
CA ALA A 48 12.87 2.07 10.67
C ALA A 48 11.75 2.41 9.66
N ASN A 49 10.54 1.90 9.89
CA ASN A 49 9.37 2.27 9.10
C ASN A 49 9.01 3.75 9.29
N ILE A 50 8.95 4.25 10.53
CA ILE A 50 8.68 5.67 10.83
C ILE A 50 9.72 6.58 10.16
N ALA A 51 10.99 6.19 10.12
CA ALA A 51 12.04 6.98 9.46
C ALA A 51 11.78 7.21 7.95
N THR A 52 11.04 6.32 7.28
CA THR A 52 10.69 6.50 5.86
C THR A 52 9.67 7.61 5.63
N TYR A 53 8.89 8.01 6.63
CA TYR A 53 7.86 9.06 6.51
C TYR A 53 8.46 10.45 6.28
N SER A 54 9.71 10.66 6.69
CA SER A 54 10.43 11.94 6.57
C SER A 54 11.52 11.91 5.50
N ASN A 55 11.71 10.81 4.78
CA ASN A 55 12.76 10.68 3.77
C ASN A 55 12.18 10.80 2.34
N PRO A 56 12.30 11.97 1.69
CA PRO A 56 11.75 12.18 0.34
C PRO A 56 12.56 11.47 -0.77
N ASP A 57 13.80 11.06 -0.50
CA ASP A 57 14.69 10.45 -1.49
C ASP A 57 14.38 8.96 -1.74
N LEU A 58 13.54 8.35 -0.90
CA LEU A 58 13.12 6.97 -1.08
C LEU A 58 12.19 6.85 -2.30
N PRO A 59 12.38 5.84 -3.17
CA PRO A 59 11.46 5.58 -4.26
C PRO A 59 10.09 5.15 -3.73
N LEU A 60 9.08 5.20 -4.61
CA LEU A 60 7.80 4.54 -4.31
C LEU A 60 8.01 3.02 -4.20
N ALA A 61 7.15 2.35 -3.45
CA ALA A 61 7.18 0.90 -3.34
C ALA A 61 7.02 0.23 -4.71
N ASP A 62 7.77 -0.84 -4.94
CA ASP A 62 7.70 -1.61 -6.17
C ASP A 62 6.28 -2.16 -6.38
N GLY A 63 5.82 -2.17 -7.64
CA GLY A 63 4.48 -2.62 -8.03
C GLY A 63 3.36 -1.59 -7.80
N LEU A 64 3.60 -0.49 -7.09
CA LEU A 64 2.58 0.55 -6.88
C LEU A 64 2.14 1.22 -8.18
N VAL A 65 3.11 1.75 -8.93
CA VAL A 65 2.83 2.50 -10.16
C VAL A 65 2.25 1.54 -11.20
N ASP A 66 2.85 0.36 -11.36
CA ASP A 66 2.40 -0.64 -12.33
C ASP A 66 0.96 -1.08 -12.05
N GLY A 67 0.61 -1.37 -10.79
CA GLY A 67 -0.75 -1.78 -10.42
C GLY A 67 -1.80 -0.68 -10.62
N ILE A 68 -1.44 0.59 -10.40
CA ILE A 68 -2.34 1.72 -10.71
C ILE A 68 -2.51 1.88 -12.22
N VAL A 69 -1.43 1.75 -12.99
CA VAL A 69 -1.47 1.86 -14.45
C VAL A 69 -2.28 0.72 -15.06
N GLU A 70 -2.15 -0.50 -14.56
CA GLU A 70 -2.97 -1.65 -14.94
C GLU A 70 -4.46 -1.35 -14.73
N PHE A 71 -4.83 -0.94 -13.51
CA PHE A 71 -6.21 -0.55 -13.18
C PHE A 71 -6.80 0.53 -14.10
N LEU A 72 -5.98 1.50 -14.52
CA LEU A 72 -6.45 2.61 -15.38
C LEU A 72 -6.61 2.22 -16.86
N ASN A 73 -6.01 1.11 -17.29
CA ASN A 73 -6.05 0.65 -18.68
C ASN A 73 -7.13 -0.41 -18.94
N GLU A 74 -7.85 -0.85 -17.91
CA GLU A 74 -9.05 -1.68 -18.04
C GLU A 74 -10.27 -0.89 -18.57
#